data_AF-A0A6N8BLY3-F1
#
_entry.id   AF-A0A6N8BLY3-F1
#
_cell.length_a   1.000
_cell.length_b   1.000
_cell.length_c   1.000
_cell.angle_alpha   90.00
_cell.angle_beta   90.00
_cell.angle_gamma   90.00
#
_symmetry.space_group_name_H-M   'P 1'
#
loop_
_entity.id
_entity.type
_entity.pdbx_description
1 polymer ?
#
loop_
_entity_poly.entity_id
_entity_poly.type
_entity_poly.pdbx_seq_one_letter_code
_entity_poly.pdbx_strand_id
1 'polypeptide(L)'
;MSRKIMWQICHKNLGNKLMTKYIAKKMQRNHLTVKQVAFDLKINTERVRNWYYRNTGMTASDLFLLIQCYDFIRVLVLEDVNVE
;
A
#
# COMPACT_ATOMS: atom_id res chain seq x y z
N MET A 1 -1.29 0.20 15.86
CA MET A 1 -0.04 -0.22 15.17
C MET A 1 1.06 0.77 15.54
N SER A 2 2.24 0.30 15.95
CA SER A 2 3.33 1.17 16.44
C SER A 2 4.04 1.90 15.29
N ARG A 3 4.43 3.17 15.49
CA ARG A 3 5.24 3.98 14.55
C ARG A 3 6.54 3.27 14.14
N LYS A 4 7.09 2.42 15.00
CA LYS A 4 8.31 1.64 14.76
C LYS A 4 8.15 0.61 13.63
N ILE A 5 7.00 -0.08 13.60
CA ILE A 5 6.68 -1.07 12.55
C ILE A 5 6.56 -0.37 11.19
N MET A 6 5.85 0.76 11.16
CA MET A 6 5.72 1.58 9.96
C MET A 6 7.08 2.08 9.45
N TRP A 7 7.95 2.53 10.35
CA TRP A 7 9.29 2.96 9.99
C TRP A 7 10.13 1.82 9.40
N GLN A 8 10.06 0.62 9.98
CA GLN A 8 10.76 -0.57 9.47
C GLN A 8 10.27 -0.99 8.08
N ILE A 9 8.96 -0.94 7.83
CA ILE A 9 8.38 -1.21 6.50
C ILE A 9 8.88 -0.18 5.47
N CYS A 10 8.98 1.09 5.85
CA CYS A 10 9.49 2.13 4.96
C CYS A 10 11.02 2.08 4.73
N HIS A 11 11.78 1.47 5.64
CA HIS A 11 13.26 1.44 5.60
C HIS A 11 13.87 0.09 5.19
N LYS A 12 13.15 -1.03 5.25
CA LYS A 12 13.57 -2.27 4.57
C LYS A 12 13.62 -1.94 3.08
N ASN A 13 14.82 -2.00 2.49
CA ASN A 13 15.26 -1.53 1.16
C ASN A 13 14.44 -1.93 -0.10
N LEU A 14 13.17 -2.33 0.01
CA LEU A 14 12.21 -2.31 -1.09
C LEU A 14 11.93 -0.85 -1.45
N GLY A 15 12.71 -0.29 -2.37
CA GLY A 15 12.53 1.08 -2.84
C GLY A 15 11.04 1.35 -3.12
N ASN A 16 10.52 2.49 -2.65
CA ASN A 16 9.08 2.81 -2.62
C ASN A 16 8.28 2.34 -3.86
N LYS A 17 8.84 2.53 -5.05
CA LYS A 17 8.26 2.08 -6.33
C LYS A 17 8.06 0.57 -6.42
N LEU A 18 8.99 -0.25 -5.93
CA LEU A 18 8.84 -1.71 -5.92
C LEU A 18 7.70 -2.14 -4.99
N MET A 19 7.66 -1.59 -3.77
CA MET A 19 6.58 -1.90 -2.82
C MET A 19 5.21 -1.43 -3.33
N THR A 20 5.16 -0.22 -3.87
CA THR A 20 3.97 0.33 -4.53
C THR A 20 3.48 -0.57 -5.66
N LYS A 21 4.39 -1.00 -6.55
CA LYS A 21 4.07 -1.92 -7.65
C LYS A 21 3.55 -3.27 -7.15
N TYR A 22 4.15 -3.81 -6.09
CA TYR A 22 3.74 -5.08 -5.51
C TYR A 22 2.33 -5.00 -4.90
N ILE A 23 2.07 -3.97 -4.09
CA ILE A 23 0.76 -3.69 -3.49
C ILE A 23 -0.29 -3.48 -4.58
N ALA A 24 -0.03 -2.62 -5.56
CA ALA A 24 -0.95 -2.37 -6.66
C ALA A 24 -1.29 -3.66 -7.43
N LYS A 25 -0.31 -4.54 -7.69
CA LYS A 25 -0.55 -5.83 -8.34
C LYS A 25 -1.40 -6.77 -7.49
N LYS A 26 -1.21 -6.78 -6.16
CA LYS A 26 -2.05 -7.56 -5.24
C LYS A 26 -3.49 -7.04 -5.24
N MET A 27 -3.69 -5.73 -5.23
CA MET A 27 -5.01 -5.10 -5.31
C MET A 27 -5.72 -5.43 -6.64
N GLN A 28 -5.00 -5.40 -7.76
CA GLN A 28 -5.52 -5.79 -9.08
C GLN A 28 -5.97 -7.26 -9.12
N ARG A 29 -5.20 -8.15 -8.49
CA ARG A 29 -5.56 -9.58 -8.36
C ARG A 29 -6.80 -9.82 -7.50
N ASN A 30 -7.05 -8.94 -6.54
CA ASN A 30 -8.28 -8.92 -5.74
C ASN A 30 -9.41 -8.10 -6.40
N HIS A 31 -9.29 -7.79 -7.70
CA HIS A 31 -10.28 -7.06 -8.50
C HIS A 31 -10.66 -5.68 -7.97
N LEU A 32 -9.80 -5.05 -7.15
CA LEU A 32 -10.05 -3.69 -6.67
C LEU A 32 -9.85 -2.67 -7.78
N THR A 33 -10.80 -1.75 -7.91
CA THR A 33 -10.71 -0.65 -8.86
C THR A 33 -10.16 0.61 -8.19
N VAL A 34 -9.51 1.48 -8.96
CA VAL A 34 -9.03 2.79 -8.45
C VAL A 34 -10.15 3.60 -7.80
N LYS A 35 -11.36 3.55 -8.34
CA LYS A 35 -12.54 4.26 -7.79
C LYS A 35 -12.94 3.70 -6.42
N GLN A 36 -13.03 2.38 -6.31
CA GLN A 36 -13.35 1.71 -5.05
C GLN A 36 -12.30 2.03 -3.98
N VAL A 37 -11.03 1.90 -4.34
CA VAL A 37 -9.90 2.18 -3.44
C VAL A 37 -9.90 3.64 -2.97
N ALA A 38 -10.14 4.59 -3.88
CA ALA A 38 -10.24 6.01 -3.54
C ALA A 38 -11.40 6.30 -2.59
N PHE A 39 -12.54 5.65 -2.81
CA PHE A 39 -13.72 5.75 -1.95
C PHE A 39 -13.45 5.18 -0.55
N ASP A 40 -12.91 3.97 -0.47
CA ASP A 40 -12.62 3.28 0.79
C ASP A 40 -11.60 4.06 1.64
N LEU A 41 -10.54 4.57 1.00
CA LEU A 41 -9.48 5.35 1.64
C LEU A 41 -9.88 6.81 1.91
N LYS A 42 -11.00 7.29 1.35
CA LYS A 42 -11.45 8.69 1.36
C LYS A 42 -10.37 9.67 0.85
N ILE A 43 -9.70 9.31 -0.24
CA ILE A 43 -8.68 10.15 -0.90
C ILE A 43 -9.02 10.39 -2.37
N ASN A 44 -8.34 11.36 -2.98
CA ASN A 44 -8.56 11.70 -4.38
C ASN A 44 -8.24 10.51 -5.32
N THR A 45 -9.17 10.21 -6.23
CA THR A 45 -9.04 9.17 -7.25
C THR A 45 -7.77 9.32 -8.11
N GLU A 46 -7.35 10.55 -8.44
CA GLU A 46 -6.12 10.79 -9.20
C GLU A 46 -4.86 10.41 -8.39
N ARG A 47 -4.88 10.67 -7.07
CA ARG A 47 -3.81 10.23 -6.17
C ARG A 47 -3.68 8.72 -6.20
N VAL A 48 -4.80 7.99 -6.10
CA VAL A 48 -4.83 6.53 -6.23
C VAL A 48 -4.32 6.10 -7.61
N ARG A 49 -4.85 6.69 -8.68
CA ARG A 49 -4.46 6.37 -10.06
C ARG A 49 -2.94 6.48 -10.28
N ASN A 50 -2.30 7.49 -9.70
CA ASN A 50 -0.88 7.74 -9.83
C ASN A 50 -0.03 6.59 -9.27
N TRP A 51 -0.26 6.14 -8.04
CA TRP A 51 0.51 5.03 -7.51
C TRP A 51 0.02 3.67 -8.01
N TYR A 52 -1.27 3.54 -8.35
CA TYR A 52 -1.88 2.27 -8.80
C TYR A 52 -1.45 1.87 -10.22
N TYR A 53 -1.29 2.83 -11.13
CA TYR A 53 -0.92 2.55 -12.53
C TYR A 53 0.41 3.17 -12.95
N ARG A 54 0.73 4.37 -12.48
CA ARG A 54 1.94 5.10 -12.93
C ARG A 54 3.17 4.84 -12.08
N ASN A 55 3.03 4.05 -11.01
CA ASN A 55 4.12 3.68 -10.10
C ASN A 55 4.92 4.90 -9.59
N THR A 56 4.21 5.98 -9.25
CA THR A 56 4.82 7.21 -8.70
C THR A 56 5.40 7.02 -7.31
N GLY A 57 5.09 5.90 -6.65
CA GLY A 57 5.34 5.69 -5.23
C GLY A 57 4.13 6.12 -4.39
N MET A 58 3.90 5.40 -3.31
CA MET A 58 2.91 5.71 -2.28
C MET A 58 3.55 6.51 -1.16
N THR A 59 2.79 7.38 -0.51
CA THR A 59 3.24 7.97 0.75
C THR A 59 3.04 6.98 1.90
N ALA A 60 3.74 7.19 3.02
CA ALA A 60 3.50 6.41 4.24
C ALA A 60 2.04 6.49 4.72
N SER A 61 1.36 7.62 4.49
CA SER A 61 -0.05 7.80 4.82
C SER A 61 -0.97 6.94 3.93
N ASP A 62 -0.69 6.85 2.63
CA ASP A 62 -1.44 5.97 1.73
C ASP A 62 -1.30 4.51 2.16
N LEU A 63 -0.08 4.08 2.48
CA LEU A 63 0.18 2.73 2.97
C LEU A 63 -0.54 2.44 4.30
N PHE A 64 -0.54 3.40 5.22
CA PHE A 64 -1.24 3.26 6.49
C PHE A 64 -2.74 3.06 6.31
N LEU A 65 -3.38 3.88 5.46
CA LEU A 65 -4.80 3.76 5.16
C LEU A 65 -5.11 2.41 4.50
N LEU A 66 -4.26 1.93 3.58
CA LEU A 66 -4.42 0.61 2.96
C LEU A 66 -4.35 -0.53 3.97
N ILE A 67 -3.42 -0.46 4.92
CA ILE A 67 -3.29 -1.46 6.01
C ILE A 67 -4.52 -1.43 6.92
N GLN A 68 -5.15 -0.27 7.12
CA GLN A 68 -6.36 -0.16 7.92
C GLN A 68 -7.62 -0.63 7.18
N CYS A 69 -7.73 -0.35 5.88
CA CYS A 69 -8.92 -0.68 5.09
C CYS A 69 -8.93 -2.12 4.56
N TYR A 70 -7.75 -2.72 4.31
CA TYR A 70 -7.65 -4.02 3.65
C TYR A 70 -6.80 -4.99 4.46
N ASP A 71 -7.45 -5.99 5.07
CA ASP A 71 -6.77 -7.02 5.86
C ASP A 71 -5.72 -7.79 5.06
N PHE A 72 -5.97 -8.06 3.78
CA PHE A 72 -4.98 -8.73 2.93
C PHE A 72 -3.72 -7.89 2.67
N ILE A 73 -3.81 -6.56 2.71
CA ILE A 73 -2.64 -5.68 2.63
C ILE A 73 -1.92 -5.68 3.98
N ARG A 74 -2.67 -5.66 5.08
CA ARG A 74 -2.10 -5.76 6.42
C ARG A 74 -1.29 -7.04 6.60
N VAL A 75 -1.85 -8.19 6.20
CA VAL A 75 -1.16 -9.48 6.25
C VAL A 75 0.09 -9.44 5.39
N LEU A 76 -0.03 -9.00 4.13
CA LEU A 76 1.10 -8.88 3.21
C LEU A 76 2.26 -8.05 3.77
N VAL A 77 1.95 -6.91 4.38
CA VAL A 77 2.96 -6.02 4.95
C VAL A 77 3.57 -6.60 6.23
N LEU A 78 2.80 -7.32 7.05
CA LEU A 78 3.30 -7.95 8.27
C LEU A 78 4.11 -9.21 8.00
N GLU A 79 3.74 -10.00 6.99
CA GLU A 79 4.52 -11.16 6.55
C GLU A 79 5.89 -10.74 6.02
N ASP A 80 5.97 -9.69 5.19
CA ASP A 80 7.26 -9.12 4.75
C ASP A 80 8.11 -8.56 5.91
N VAL A 81 7.49 -8.19 7.04
CA VAL A 81 8.21 -7.73 8.23
C VAL A 81 8.75 -8.89 9.07
N ASN A 82 8.04 -10.02 9.11
CA ASN A 82 8.38 -11.21 9.91
C ASN A 82 9.33 -12.19 9.23
N VAL A 83 9.66 -11.99 7.95
CA VAL A 83 10.79 -12.67 7.31
C VAL A 83 12.08 -11.93 7.68
N GLU A 84 12.58 -12.18 8.90
CA GLU A 84 13.94 -11.92 9.36
C GLU A 84 14.30 -12.90 10.48
#